data_AF-A0A6A4L111-F1
#
_entry.id   AF-A0A6A4L111-F1
#
_cell.length_a   1.000
_cell.length_b   1.000
_cell.length_c   1.000
_cell.angle_alpha   90.00
_cell.angle_beta   90.00
_cell.angle_gamma   90.00
#
_symmetry.space_group_name_H-M   'P 1'
#
loop_
_entity.id
_entity.type
_entity.pdbx_description
1 polymer ?
#
loop_
_entity_poly.entity_id
_entity_poly.type
_entity_poly.pdbx_seq_one_letter_code
_entity_poly.pdbx_strand_id
1 'polypeptide(L)'
;MNHFNIKTPSNATMLLSHGSPRGAAANFASESNSLGRSLDFSWVRRAGKGCRLRSKNCRVVTSVEKNGRFEVKAFTEEQEALVVKSWNSMKKNAGELSLKFFLRVFEIAPTAKKLFSFLRDSDVPPEQNPKLKPHAMTVFVMTCESAVQLRKAGKVTLRESNMGDLGAAHFKYGVADEHFEVTKYALLETIKEAVPEMWSPEMKNAWGEAFDQLAAAIKAEMKPPSHL
;
A
#
# COMPACT_ATOMS: atom_id res chain seq x y z
N MET A 1 38.23 29.85 -29.28
CA MET A 1 36.93 30.00 -29.96
C MET A 1 36.87 29.01 -31.10
N ASN A 2 35.92 28.08 -31.11
CA ASN A 2 35.59 27.29 -32.30
C ASN A 2 34.11 26.87 -32.25
N HIS A 3 33.50 26.85 -33.42
CA HIS A 3 32.09 27.07 -33.70
C HIS A 3 31.12 25.96 -33.27
N PHE A 4 29.92 26.39 -32.91
CA PHE A 4 28.68 25.61 -32.84
C PHE A 4 28.37 24.89 -34.15
N ASN A 5 27.81 23.68 -34.06
CA ASN A 5 26.88 23.20 -35.09
C ASN A 5 25.75 22.37 -34.44
N ILE A 6 24.56 22.95 -34.44
CA ILE A 6 23.28 22.37 -34.02
C ILE A 6 22.70 21.69 -35.25
N LYS A 7 22.47 20.38 -35.20
CA LYS A 7 21.62 19.68 -36.16
C LYS A 7 20.32 19.25 -35.49
N THR A 8 19.25 19.94 -35.86
CA THR A 8 17.87 19.48 -35.72
C THR A 8 17.55 18.49 -36.86
N PRO A 9 16.63 17.54 -36.61
CA PRO A 9 15.75 17.06 -37.67
C PRO A 9 14.29 17.41 -37.34
N SER A 10 13.67 18.14 -38.25
CA SER A 10 12.24 18.40 -38.32
C SER A 10 11.54 17.29 -39.09
N ASN A 11 10.25 17.12 -38.81
CA ASN A 11 9.20 16.45 -39.59
C ASN A 11 8.99 14.94 -39.38
N ALA A 12 8.00 14.63 -38.54
CA ALA A 12 7.10 13.51 -38.78
C ALA A 12 5.65 13.94 -38.45
N THR A 13 4.87 13.97 -39.52
CA THR A 13 3.45 14.27 -39.70
C THR A 13 2.51 13.71 -38.63
N MET A 14 1.60 14.59 -38.20
CA MET A 14 0.41 14.31 -37.41
C MET A 14 -0.62 13.57 -38.30
N LEU A 15 -0.94 12.31 -37.97
CA LEU A 15 -2.13 11.63 -38.49
C LEU A 15 -3.11 11.42 -37.34
N LEU A 16 -4.13 12.28 -37.33
CA LEU A 16 -5.35 12.12 -36.54
C LEU A 16 -6.13 10.94 -37.11
N SER A 17 -6.26 9.87 -36.31
CA SER A 17 -7.28 8.85 -36.53
C SER A 17 -8.26 8.90 -35.35
N HIS A 18 -9.49 9.30 -35.66
CA HIS A 18 -10.63 9.15 -34.77
C HIS A 18 -10.97 7.65 -34.67
N GLY A 19 -10.73 7.07 -33.50
CA GLY A 19 -11.15 5.71 -33.17
C GLY A 19 -11.48 5.62 -31.69
N SER A 20 -12.77 5.45 -31.38
CA SER A 20 -13.25 5.17 -30.03
C SER A 20 -12.93 3.71 -29.66
N PRO A 21 -12.30 3.40 -28.50
CA PRO A 21 -12.26 2.04 -28.00
C PRO A 21 -13.28 1.86 -26.88
N ARG A 22 -14.25 0.98 -27.15
CA ARG A 22 -15.02 0.25 -26.15
C ARG A 22 -14.07 -0.55 -25.25
N GLY A 23 -14.56 -0.87 -24.05
CA GLY A 23 -13.79 -1.39 -22.94
C GLY A 23 -12.78 -2.49 -23.28
N ALA A 24 -11.54 -2.25 -22.87
CA ALA A 24 -10.51 -3.27 -22.78
C ALA A 24 -10.42 -3.72 -21.31
N ALA A 25 -10.83 -4.97 -21.06
CA ALA A 25 -10.42 -5.68 -19.86
C ALA A 25 -8.93 -6.03 -20.01
N ALA A 26 -8.09 -5.52 -19.11
CA ALA A 26 -6.70 -5.93 -19.03
C ALA A 26 -6.65 -7.29 -18.32
N ASN A 27 -6.52 -8.37 -19.09
CA ASN A 27 -6.12 -9.67 -18.55
C ASN A 27 -4.59 -9.68 -18.48
N PHE A 28 -4.04 -9.76 -17.27
CA PHE A 28 -2.61 -9.99 -17.09
C PHE A 28 -2.38 -11.45 -16.74
N ALA A 29 -1.51 -12.12 -17.50
CA ALA A 29 -1.18 -13.53 -17.33
C ALA A 29 -0.45 -13.78 -16.01
N SER A 30 -0.87 -14.83 -15.29
CA SER A 30 -0.24 -15.28 -14.05
C SER A 30 0.93 -16.22 -14.32
N GLU A 31 2.06 -16.00 -13.67
CA GLU A 31 3.06 -17.06 -13.45
C GLU A 31 2.61 -17.93 -12.27
N SER A 32 2.45 -19.22 -12.54
CA SER A 32 2.03 -20.23 -11.58
C SER A 32 3.18 -20.63 -10.66
N ASN A 33 2.98 -20.57 -9.33
CA ASN A 33 3.84 -21.25 -8.38
C ASN A 33 3.14 -22.50 -7.83
N SER A 34 3.91 -23.52 -7.47
CA SER A 34 3.54 -24.94 -7.29
C SER A 34 2.65 -25.29 -6.07
N LEU A 35 1.82 -24.37 -5.59
CA LEU A 35 0.75 -24.65 -4.62
C LEU A 35 -0.49 -23.87 -5.06
N GLY A 36 -1.33 -24.52 -5.87
CA GLY A 36 -2.47 -23.93 -6.57
C GLY A 36 -3.54 -23.31 -5.67
N ARG A 37 -3.35 -22.04 -5.28
CA ARG A 37 -4.42 -21.12 -4.90
C ARG A 37 -4.23 -19.80 -5.64
N SER A 38 -4.97 -19.69 -6.75
CA SER A 38 -5.20 -18.44 -7.47
C SER A 38 -6.25 -17.63 -6.70
N LEU A 39 -5.90 -16.43 -6.25
CA LEU A 39 -6.87 -15.43 -5.82
C LEU A 39 -7.05 -14.45 -6.98
N ASP A 40 -8.04 -14.74 -7.82
CA ASP A 40 -8.48 -13.88 -8.91
C ASP A 40 -9.37 -12.76 -8.34
N PHE A 41 -8.85 -11.53 -8.33
CA PHE A 41 -9.63 -10.34 -7.97
C PHE A 41 -10.14 -9.66 -9.24
N SER A 42 -11.33 -10.07 -9.69
CA SER A 42 -12.07 -9.35 -10.73
C SER A 42 -13.05 -8.36 -10.10
N TRP A 43 -12.82 -7.06 -10.32
CA TRP A 43 -13.68 -5.99 -9.82
C TRP A 43 -14.87 -5.79 -10.75
N VAL A 44 -16.04 -6.32 -10.36
CA VAL A 44 -17.31 -6.02 -11.01
C VAL A 44 -17.99 -4.84 -10.28
N ARG A 45 -18.13 -3.71 -10.97
CA ARG A 45 -19.02 -2.61 -10.51
C ARG A 45 -20.46 -3.10 -10.51
N ARG A 46 -21.15 -3.06 -9.36
CA ARG A 46 -22.62 -3.12 -9.31
C ARG A 46 -23.18 -1.98 -8.47
N ALA A 47 -24.14 -1.27 -9.07
CA ALA A 47 -24.88 -0.19 -8.46
C ALA A 47 -25.83 -0.71 -7.37
N GLY A 48 -25.87 0.00 -6.23
CA GLY A 48 -27.05 0.11 -5.36
C GLY A 48 -27.32 -1.01 -4.34
N LYS A 49 -27.26 -0.61 -3.05
CA LYS A 49 -27.95 -1.16 -1.86
C LYS A 49 -27.60 -2.59 -1.40
N GLY A 50 -26.80 -2.64 -0.31
CA GLY A 50 -26.92 -3.57 0.82
C GLY A 50 -26.91 -5.08 0.52
N CYS A 51 -25.77 -5.73 0.73
CA CYS A 51 -25.70 -7.20 0.76
C CYS A 51 -25.80 -7.73 2.19
N ARG A 52 -27.01 -8.20 2.55
CA ARG A 52 -27.25 -9.05 3.72
C ARG A 52 -26.93 -10.50 3.33
N LEU A 53 -25.96 -11.13 3.99
CA LEU A 53 -25.72 -12.57 3.83
C LEU A 53 -26.84 -13.35 4.53
N ARG A 54 -27.57 -14.17 3.77
CA ARG A 54 -28.51 -15.17 4.26
C ARG A 54 -27.93 -16.55 3.96
N SER A 55 -27.43 -17.24 4.97
CA SER A 55 -27.06 -18.66 4.86
C SER A 55 -28.31 -19.53 4.98
N LYS A 56 -28.52 -20.43 4.01
CA LYS A 56 -29.55 -21.48 4.03
C LYS A 56 -28.94 -22.86 4.32
N ASN A 57 -28.13 -22.97 5.37
CA ASN A 57 -27.81 -24.26 5.97
C ASN A 57 -27.34 -24.05 7.42
N CYS A 58 -28.27 -24.23 8.37
CA CYS A 58 -27.94 -24.36 9.78
C CYS A 58 -27.72 -25.85 10.04
N ARG A 59 -26.48 -26.31 9.96
CA ARG A 59 -26.07 -27.52 10.68
C ARG A 59 -25.34 -27.04 11.92
N VAL A 60 -25.97 -27.27 13.07
CA VAL A 60 -25.38 -27.03 14.38
C VAL A 60 -24.14 -27.93 14.45
N VAL A 61 -22.96 -27.33 14.36
CA VAL A 61 -21.70 -28.03 14.61
C VAL A 61 -21.56 -28.14 16.11
N THR A 62 -22.04 -29.25 16.68
CA THR A 62 -21.72 -29.66 18.04
C THR A 62 -20.36 -30.36 18.01
N SER A 63 -19.39 -29.78 18.72
CA SER A 63 -18.01 -30.24 18.94
C SER A 63 -16.95 -29.58 18.05
N VAL A 64 -16.12 -28.76 18.69
CA VAL A 64 -14.82 -28.31 18.18
C VAL A 64 -13.79 -29.13 18.94
N GLU A 65 -13.16 -30.08 18.26
CA GLU A 65 -11.96 -30.73 18.78
C GLU A 65 -10.84 -29.69 18.86
N LYS A 66 -10.43 -29.36 20.09
CA LYS A 66 -9.26 -28.51 20.36
C LYS A 66 -8.00 -29.30 20.06
N ASN A 67 -7.64 -29.44 18.78
CA ASN A 67 -6.32 -29.93 18.38
C ASN A 67 -5.77 -29.11 17.23
N GLY A 68 -5.43 -27.87 17.55
CA GLY A 68 -4.57 -27.02 16.76
C GLY A 68 -3.86 -26.10 17.72
N ARG A 69 -2.60 -26.39 18.03
CA ARG A 69 -1.70 -25.39 18.60
C ARG A 69 -1.66 -24.27 17.57
N PHE A 70 -2.36 -23.17 17.84
CA PHE A 70 -2.31 -22.00 16.97
C PHE A 70 -0.88 -21.47 17.08
N GLU A 71 -0.02 -21.82 16.13
CA GLU A 71 1.32 -21.24 16.02
C GLU A 71 1.12 -19.77 15.67
N VAL A 72 1.04 -18.92 16.69
CA VAL A 72 1.29 -17.50 16.54
C VAL A 72 2.76 -17.39 16.18
N LYS A 73 3.08 -17.41 14.88
CA LYS A 73 4.45 -17.17 14.42
C LYS A 73 4.80 -15.72 14.78
N ALA A 74 5.63 -15.58 15.81
CA ALA A 74 6.18 -14.29 16.19
C ALA A 74 7.05 -13.76 15.05
N PHE A 75 7.05 -12.44 14.88
CA PHE A 75 7.91 -11.77 13.92
C PHE A 75 9.38 -12.08 14.22
N THR A 76 10.08 -12.64 13.24
CA THR A 76 11.40 -13.25 13.39
C THR A 76 12.54 -12.22 13.27
N GLU A 77 13.74 -12.61 13.70
CA GLU A 77 14.94 -11.78 13.55
C GLU A 77 15.32 -11.59 12.09
N GLU A 78 15.12 -12.64 11.29
CA GLU A 78 15.36 -12.64 9.85
C GLU A 78 14.41 -11.67 9.15
N GLN A 79 13.12 -11.65 9.53
CA GLN A 79 12.15 -10.69 9.02
C GLN A 79 12.53 -9.24 9.38
N GLU A 80 12.93 -8.97 10.64
CA GLU A 80 13.41 -7.64 11.03
C GLU A 80 14.63 -7.24 10.20
N ALA A 81 15.62 -8.14 10.09
CA ALA A 81 16.85 -7.87 9.37
C ALA A 81 16.59 -7.54 7.89
N LEU A 82 15.66 -8.25 7.23
CA LEU A 82 15.27 -7.95 5.85
C LEU A 82 14.69 -6.54 5.71
N VAL A 83 13.76 -6.16 6.60
CA VAL A 83 13.15 -4.82 6.58
C VAL A 83 14.19 -3.74 6.87
N VAL A 84 14.98 -3.88 7.93
CA VAL A 84 15.96 -2.87 8.35
C VAL A 84 17.08 -2.71 7.32
N LYS A 85 17.62 -3.81 6.79
CA LYS A 85 18.71 -3.75 5.78
C LYS A 85 18.22 -3.11 4.48
N SER A 86 17.07 -3.55 3.96
CA SER A 86 16.51 -2.97 2.72
C SER A 86 16.13 -1.50 2.91
N TRP A 87 15.55 -1.13 4.05
CA TRP A 87 15.28 0.28 4.38
C TRP A 87 16.56 1.12 4.41
N ASN A 88 17.63 0.63 5.02
CA ASN A 88 18.92 1.31 5.05
C ASN A 88 19.51 1.54 3.65
N SER A 89 19.35 0.58 2.74
CA SER A 89 19.75 0.76 1.32
C SER A 89 18.91 1.84 0.61
N MET A 90 17.60 1.88 0.89
CA MET A 90 16.67 2.84 0.27
C MET A 90 16.79 4.28 0.82
N LYS A 91 17.35 4.47 2.03
CA LYS A 91 17.41 5.79 2.72
C LYS A 91 18.00 6.92 1.87
N LYS A 92 19.02 6.63 1.07
CA LYS A 92 19.70 7.65 0.24
C LYS A 92 18.75 8.31 -0.78
N ASN A 93 17.77 7.55 -1.27
CA ASN A 93 16.81 8.01 -2.27
C ASN A 93 15.38 8.08 -1.69
N ALA A 94 15.24 8.08 -0.36
CA ALA A 94 13.94 7.94 0.31
C ALA A 94 12.91 8.98 -0.15
N GLY A 95 13.32 10.22 -0.39
CA GLY A 95 12.41 11.27 -0.87
C GLY A 95 11.82 11.00 -2.26
N GLU A 96 12.61 10.44 -3.18
CA GLU A 96 12.16 10.08 -4.52
C GLU A 96 11.30 8.82 -4.51
N LEU A 97 11.73 7.79 -3.74
CA LEU A 97 10.97 6.56 -3.55
C LEU A 97 9.61 6.83 -2.91
N SER A 98 9.58 7.72 -1.93
CA SER A 98 8.35 8.14 -1.23
C SER A 98 7.40 8.85 -2.19
N LEU A 99 7.92 9.70 -3.08
CA LEU A 99 7.09 10.31 -4.11
C LEU A 99 6.53 9.23 -5.06
N LYS A 100 7.40 8.38 -5.62
CA LYS A 100 7.01 7.32 -6.56
C LYS A 100 5.95 6.39 -5.96
N PHE A 101 6.09 6.03 -4.70
CA PHE A 101 5.11 5.25 -3.94
C PHE A 101 3.73 5.90 -3.95
N PHE A 102 3.62 7.19 -3.63
CA PHE A 102 2.32 7.86 -3.60
C PHE A 102 1.71 8.10 -4.98
N LEU A 103 2.54 8.35 -6.00
CA LEU A 103 2.04 8.40 -7.38
C LEU A 103 1.39 7.09 -7.78
N ARG A 104 2.02 5.95 -7.44
CA ARG A 104 1.45 4.63 -7.67
C ARG A 104 0.13 4.41 -6.94
N VAL A 105 0.01 4.86 -5.69
CA VAL A 105 -1.28 4.84 -4.97
C VAL A 105 -2.34 5.60 -5.75
N PHE A 106 -2.00 6.77 -6.30
CA PHE A 106 -2.93 7.60 -7.07
C PHE A 106 -3.22 7.10 -8.47
N GLU A 107 -2.32 6.34 -9.09
CA GLU A 107 -2.57 5.65 -10.34
C GLU A 107 -3.59 4.52 -10.15
N ILE A 108 -3.45 3.74 -9.07
CA ILE A 108 -4.34 2.63 -8.75
C ILE A 108 -5.70 3.13 -8.24
N ALA A 109 -5.69 4.12 -7.34
CA ALA A 109 -6.87 4.69 -6.73
C ALA A 109 -6.87 6.23 -6.84
N PRO A 110 -7.24 6.80 -8.00
CA PRO A 110 -7.24 8.26 -8.22
C PRO A 110 -8.11 9.03 -7.22
N THR A 111 -9.15 8.40 -6.69
CA THR A 111 -10.04 8.98 -5.67
C THR A 111 -9.33 9.24 -4.35
N ALA A 112 -8.25 8.51 -4.03
CA ALA A 112 -7.47 8.69 -2.82
C ALA A 112 -6.83 10.09 -2.72
N LYS A 113 -6.58 10.76 -3.86
CA LYS A 113 -6.10 12.17 -3.88
C LYS A 113 -6.99 13.09 -3.06
N LYS A 114 -8.31 12.84 -3.03
CA LYS A 114 -9.29 13.68 -2.33
C LYS A 114 -9.21 13.55 -0.80
N LEU A 115 -8.59 12.49 -0.29
CA LEU A 115 -8.36 12.27 1.15
C LEU A 115 -7.25 13.19 1.68
N PHE A 116 -6.34 13.62 0.80
CA PHE A 116 -5.26 14.54 1.13
C PHE A 116 -5.78 15.98 1.01
N SER A 117 -6.04 16.64 2.14
CA SER A 117 -6.52 18.02 2.15
C SER A 117 -5.62 18.99 1.38
N PHE A 118 -4.31 18.71 1.31
CA PHE A 118 -3.35 19.49 0.55
C PHE A 118 -3.31 19.19 -0.97
N LEU A 119 -4.00 18.15 -1.44
CA LEU A 119 -4.15 17.81 -2.86
C LEU A 119 -5.58 18.01 -3.38
N ARG A 120 -6.59 17.91 -2.52
CA ARG A 120 -8.00 17.88 -2.92
C ARG A 120 -8.43 19.07 -3.77
N ASP A 121 -7.93 20.26 -3.42
CA ASP A 121 -8.33 21.54 -4.02
C ASP A 121 -7.13 22.21 -4.74
N SER A 122 -6.14 21.43 -5.16
CA SER A 122 -4.91 21.94 -5.80
C SER A 122 -4.84 21.54 -7.26
N ASP A 123 -4.60 22.52 -8.13
CA ASP A 123 -4.27 22.30 -9.55
C ASP A 123 -2.81 21.87 -9.76
N VAL A 124 -2.02 21.86 -8.68
CA VAL A 124 -0.61 21.48 -8.71
C VAL A 124 -0.50 19.95 -8.81
N PRO A 125 0.28 19.41 -9.76
CA PRO A 125 0.55 17.98 -9.82
C PRO A 125 1.06 17.44 -8.47
N PRO A 126 0.61 16.24 -8.02
CA PRO A 126 1.02 15.69 -6.72
C PRO A 126 2.54 15.66 -6.50
N GLU A 127 3.30 15.47 -7.57
CA GLU A 127 4.77 15.45 -7.62
C GLU A 127 5.42 16.76 -7.19
N GLN A 128 4.74 17.87 -7.44
CA GLN A 128 5.21 19.22 -7.14
C GLN A 128 4.71 19.69 -5.77
N ASN A 129 3.86 18.92 -5.08
CA ASN A 129 3.37 19.30 -3.77
C ASN A 129 4.41 19.01 -2.67
N PRO A 130 4.94 20.03 -1.98
CA PRO A 130 6.01 19.84 -1.00
C PRO A 130 5.56 19.05 0.24
N LYS A 131 4.24 18.90 0.47
CA LYS A 131 3.68 18.16 1.61
C LYS A 131 3.55 16.66 1.37
N LEU A 132 3.61 16.21 0.11
CA LEU A 132 3.44 14.79 -0.23
C LEU A 132 4.66 13.96 0.19
N LYS A 133 5.88 14.43 -0.12
CA LYS A 133 7.12 13.69 0.16
C LYS A 133 7.31 13.38 1.66
N PRO A 134 7.14 14.34 2.60
CA PRO A 134 7.28 14.04 4.03
C PRO A 134 6.24 13.04 4.53
N HIS A 135 4.98 13.19 4.12
CA HIS A 135 3.91 12.25 4.50
C HIS A 135 4.19 10.84 3.99
N ALA A 136 4.71 10.74 2.78
CA ALA A 136 5.08 9.48 2.17
C ALA A 136 6.24 8.77 2.87
N MET A 137 7.26 9.53 3.29
CA MET A 137 8.37 9.00 4.08
C MET A 137 7.90 8.44 5.42
N THR A 138 6.88 9.04 6.04
CA THR A 138 6.31 8.57 7.31
C THR A 138 5.85 7.10 7.21
N VAL A 139 5.23 6.69 6.10
CA VAL A 139 4.75 5.31 5.92
C VAL A 139 5.91 4.31 5.93
N PHE A 140 6.99 4.60 5.20
CA PHE A 140 8.19 3.74 5.18
C PHE A 140 8.85 3.66 6.56
N VAL A 141 9.04 4.80 7.21
CA VAL A 141 9.68 4.88 8.54
C VAL A 141 8.86 4.10 9.57
N MET A 142 7.56 4.37 9.66
CA MET A 142 6.69 3.71 10.62
C MET A 142 6.56 2.21 10.37
N THR A 143 6.58 1.77 9.12
CA THR A 143 6.57 0.33 8.79
C THR A 143 7.87 -0.34 9.22
N CYS A 144 9.02 0.32 9.01
CA CYS A 144 10.31 -0.18 9.48
C CYS A 144 10.38 -0.22 11.02
N GLU A 145 9.89 0.81 11.71
CA GLU A 145 9.82 0.83 13.18
C GLU A 145 8.88 -0.24 13.72
N SER A 146 7.78 -0.51 13.01
CA SER A 146 6.84 -1.57 13.36
C SER A 146 7.51 -2.95 13.31
N ALA A 147 8.35 -3.22 12.31
CA ALA A 147 9.11 -4.47 12.24
C ALA A 147 10.01 -4.68 13.48
N VAL A 148 10.73 -3.63 13.90
CA VAL A 148 11.58 -3.66 15.11
C VAL A 148 10.74 -3.88 16.37
N GLN A 149 9.60 -3.20 16.48
CA GLN A 149 8.70 -3.34 17.63
C GLN A 149 8.05 -4.73 17.69
N LEU A 150 7.64 -5.28 16.54
CA LEU A 150 7.08 -6.63 16.46
C LEU A 150 8.10 -7.67 16.90
N ARG A 151 9.37 -7.55 16.49
CA ARG A 151 10.42 -8.46 16.96
C ARG A 151 10.65 -8.31 18.47
N LYS A 152 10.77 -7.08 18.97
CA LYS A 152 11.13 -6.81 20.37
C LYS A 152 9.99 -7.10 21.35
N ALA A 153 8.76 -6.77 21.00
CA ALA A 153 7.62 -6.73 21.91
C ALA A 153 6.41 -7.57 21.45
N GLY A 154 6.46 -8.17 20.25
CA GLY A 154 5.36 -8.96 19.69
C GLY A 154 4.15 -8.14 19.23
N LYS A 155 4.22 -6.80 19.32
CA LYS A 155 3.15 -5.88 18.95
C LYS A 155 3.72 -4.52 18.56
N VAL A 156 2.98 -3.77 17.75
CA VAL A 156 3.31 -2.36 17.44
C VAL A 156 2.94 -1.49 18.64
N THR A 157 3.94 -0.84 19.22
CA THR A 157 3.81 0.09 20.35
C THR A 157 4.34 1.46 19.94
N LEU A 158 3.53 2.24 19.23
CA LEU A 158 3.76 3.69 19.19
C LEU A 158 3.26 4.29 20.50
N ARG A 159 3.81 5.46 20.88
CA ARG A 159 3.25 6.22 22.01
C ARG A 159 1.74 6.36 21.80
N GLU A 160 0.93 6.01 22.80
CA GLU A 160 -0.54 5.94 22.65
C GLU A 160 -1.14 7.22 22.07
N SER A 161 -0.62 8.40 22.48
CA SER A 161 -1.00 9.70 21.91
C SER A 161 -0.83 9.76 20.39
N ASN A 162 0.28 9.22 19.86
CA ASN A 162 0.57 9.25 18.44
C ASN A 162 -0.33 8.28 17.67
N MET A 163 -0.65 7.11 18.24
CA MET A 163 -1.54 6.15 17.58
C MET A 163 -2.99 6.66 17.55
N GLY A 164 -3.45 7.28 18.64
CA GLY A 164 -4.77 7.92 18.71
C GLY A 164 -4.93 9.03 17.69
N ASP A 165 -3.94 9.93 17.58
CA ASP A 165 -3.95 11.02 16.59
C ASP A 165 -3.96 10.49 15.14
N LEU A 166 -3.20 9.43 14.87
CA LEU A 166 -3.17 8.77 13.56
C LEU A 166 -4.51 8.14 13.22
N GLY A 167 -5.09 7.36 14.15
CA GLY A 167 -6.41 6.74 13.97
C GLY A 167 -7.50 7.78 13.73
N ALA A 168 -7.53 8.85 14.54
CA ALA A 168 -8.47 9.96 14.41
C ALA A 168 -8.34 10.68 13.06
N ALA A 169 -7.11 10.91 12.58
CA ALA A 169 -6.88 11.51 11.27
C ALA A 169 -7.39 10.60 10.13
N HIS A 170 -7.04 9.31 10.15
CA HIS A 170 -7.49 8.36 9.13
C HIS A 170 -9.02 8.21 9.13
N PHE A 171 -9.65 8.21 10.31
CA PHE A 171 -11.10 8.21 10.44
C PHE A 171 -11.72 9.49 9.87
N LYS A 172 -11.21 10.67 10.27
CA LYS A 172 -11.72 11.99 9.84
C LYS A 172 -11.71 12.16 8.32
N TYR A 173 -10.66 11.68 7.65
CA TYR A 173 -10.54 11.80 6.20
C TYR A 173 -11.28 10.70 5.43
N GLY A 174 -11.88 9.72 6.10
CA GLY A 174 -12.63 8.64 5.46
C GLY A 174 -11.75 7.60 4.80
N VAL A 175 -10.56 7.34 5.37
CA VAL A 175 -9.74 6.20 4.97
C VAL A 175 -10.52 4.92 5.28
N ALA A 176 -10.42 3.94 4.40
CA ALA A 176 -11.18 2.70 4.42
C ALA A 176 -10.22 1.53 4.17
N ASP A 177 -10.67 0.30 4.40
CA ASP A 177 -9.83 -0.89 4.27
C ASP A 177 -9.17 -1.00 2.89
N GLU A 178 -9.91 -0.67 1.83
CA GLU A 178 -9.42 -0.69 0.46
C GLU A 178 -8.23 0.25 0.24
N HIS A 179 -8.20 1.39 0.94
CA HIS A 179 -7.09 2.33 0.86
C HIS A 179 -5.81 1.74 1.48
N PHE A 180 -5.91 0.97 2.57
CA PHE A 180 -4.77 0.28 3.16
C PHE A 180 -4.22 -0.81 2.24
N GLU A 181 -5.10 -1.57 1.57
CA GLU A 181 -4.69 -2.62 0.62
C GLU A 181 -3.94 -2.03 -0.60
N VAL A 182 -4.47 -0.95 -1.18
CA VAL A 182 -3.79 -0.24 -2.29
C VAL A 182 -2.44 0.31 -1.82
N THR A 183 -2.39 0.85 -0.61
CA THR A 183 -1.15 1.38 -0.01
C THR A 183 -0.12 0.27 0.19
N LYS A 184 -0.52 -0.89 0.72
CA LYS A 184 0.35 -2.06 0.89
C LYS A 184 0.92 -2.53 -0.44
N TYR A 185 0.06 -2.68 -1.45
CA TYR A 185 0.49 -3.10 -2.79
C TYR A 185 1.51 -2.11 -3.37
N ALA A 186 1.20 -0.81 -3.35
CA ALA A 186 2.08 0.23 -3.87
C ALA A 186 3.42 0.30 -3.12
N LEU A 187 3.41 0.09 -1.80
CA LEU A 187 4.61 0.02 -0.97
C LEU A 187 5.52 -1.13 -1.42
N LEU A 188 4.98 -2.35 -1.51
CA LEU A 188 5.74 -3.54 -1.86
C LEU A 188 6.32 -3.46 -3.28
N GLU A 189 5.54 -2.99 -4.26
CA GLU A 189 6.05 -2.80 -5.63
C GLU A 189 7.15 -1.73 -5.69
N THR A 190 7.02 -0.66 -4.90
CA THR A 190 8.07 0.38 -4.86
C THR A 190 9.36 -0.16 -4.23
N ILE A 191 9.27 -0.98 -3.19
CA ILE A 191 10.45 -1.61 -2.57
C ILE A 191 11.11 -2.58 -3.55
N LYS A 192 10.33 -3.41 -4.24
CA LYS A 192 10.81 -4.34 -5.26
C LYS A 192 11.62 -3.64 -6.35
N GLU A 193 11.12 -2.50 -6.82
CA GLU A 193 11.81 -1.70 -7.84
C GLU A 193 13.03 -0.95 -7.29
N ALA A 194 13.04 -0.62 -5.99
CA ALA A 194 14.10 0.17 -5.36
C ALA A 194 15.34 -0.67 -5.02
N VAL A 195 15.14 -1.94 -4.63
CA VAL A 195 16.19 -2.88 -4.22
C VAL A 195 15.99 -4.26 -4.86
N PRO A 196 15.96 -4.36 -6.19
CA PRO A 196 15.67 -5.60 -6.90
C PRO A 196 16.64 -6.74 -6.54
N GLU A 197 17.90 -6.41 -6.23
CA GLU A 197 18.93 -7.36 -5.80
C GLU A 197 18.70 -7.96 -4.41
N MET A 198 17.94 -7.26 -3.55
CA MET A 198 17.55 -7.74 -2.23
C MET A 198 16.16 -8.38 -2.23
N TRP A 199 15.41 -8.26 -3.33
CA TRP A 199 14.02 -8.66 -3.37
C TRP A 199 13.84 -10.17 -3.34
N SER A 200 13.03 -10.63 -2.39
CA SER A 200 12.68 -12.04 -2.24
C SER A 200 11.25 -12.19 -1.71
N PRO A 201 10.63 -13.38 -1.85
CA PRO A 201 9.34 -13.67 -1.22
C PRO A 201 9.34 -13.46 0.29
N GLU A 202 10.45 -13.76 0.97
CA GLU A 202 10.62 -13.56 2.41
C GLU A 202 10.65 -12.07 2.76
N MET A 203 11.34 -11.26 1.97
CA MET A 203 11.36 -9.81 2.17
C MET A 203 9.99 -9.19 1.92
N LYS A 204 9.28 -9.63 0.87
CA LYS A 204 7.90 -9.24 0.61
C LYS A 204 7.00 -9.53 1.81
N ASN A 205 7.10 -10.73 2.37
CA ASN A 205 6.31 -11.14 3.53
C ASN A 205 6.69 -10.33 4.78
N ALA A 206 7.97 -10.09 5.04
CA ALA A 206 8.44 -9.31 6.18
C ALA A 206 7.88 -7.87 6.15
N TRP A 207 8.00 -7.18 5.02
CA TRP A 207 7.42 -5.85 4.84
C TRP A 207 5.89 -5.85 4.91
N GLY A 208 5.26 -6.85 4.28
CA GLY A 208 3.81 -6.99 4.26
C GLY A 208 3.24 -7.18 5.67
N GLU A 209 3.84 -8.06 6.47
CA GLU A 209 3.40 -8.32 7.84
C GLU A 209 3.64 -7.12 8.77
N ALA A 210 4.79 -6.45 8.65
CA ALA A 210 5.06 -5.22 9.40
C ALA A 210 4.01 -4.13 9.08
N PHE A 211 3.65 -3.98 7.80
CA PHE A 211 2.61 -3.04 7.37
C PHE A 211 1.23 -3.45 7.90
N ASP A 212 0.86 -4.73 7.82
CA ASP A 212 -0.44 -5.23 8.28
C ASP A 212 -0.67 -4.97 9.76
N GLN A 213 0.37 -5.20 10.58
CA GLN A 213 0.30 -4.96 12.02
C GLN A 213 0.20 -3.46 12.34
N LEU A 214 0.92 -2.62 11.61
CA LEU A 214 0.79 -1.16 11.72
C LEU A 214 -0.63 -0.71 11.34
N ALA A 215 -1.14 -1.18 10.20
CA ALA A 215 -2.48 -0.85 9.73
C ALA A 215 -3.56 -1.32 10.71
N ALA A 216 -3.42 -2.53 11.28
CA ALA A 216 -4.32 -3.04 12.30
C ALA A 216 -4.33 -2.15 13.55
N ALA A 217 -3.15 -1.69 14.00
CA ALA A 217 -3.05 -0.79 15.14
C ALA A 217 -3.69 0.58 14.87
N ILE A 218 -3.50 1.14 13.66
CA ILE A 218 -4.16 2.39 13.26
C ILE A 218 -5.68 2.21 13.19
N LYS A 219 -6.16 1.13 12.55
CA LYS A 219 -7.59 0.81 12.42
C LYS A 219 -8.27 0.62 13.78
N ALA A 220 -7.56 0.08 14.77
CA ALA A 220 -8.07 -0.04 16.13
C ALA A 220 -8.37 1.33 16.76
N GLU A 221 -7.69 2.40 16.33
CA GLU A 221 -7.91 3.77 16.77
C GLU A 221 -8.73 4.62 15.79
N MET A 222 -9.20 4.06 14.67
CA MET A 222 -10.11 4.73 13.72
C MET A 222 -11.55 4.76 14.25
N LYS A 223 -11.74 5.49 15.34
CA LYS A 223 -13.02 5.65 16.05
C LYS A 223 -13.44 7.12 16.01
N PRO A 224 -14.75 7.42 16.14
CA PRO A 224 -15.18 8.79 16.39
C PRO A 224 -14.52 9.31 17.69
N PRO A 225 -14.17 10.60 17.76
CA PRO A 225 -13.58 11.18 18.96
C PRO A 225 -14.50 10.90 20.15
N SER A 226 -13.94 10.29 21.19
CA SER A 226 -14.65 10.08 22.45
C SER A 226 -14.93 11.46 23.05
N HIS A 227 -16.17 11.92 22.92
CA HIS A 227 -16.68 13.07 23.65
C HIS A 227 -16.64 12.72 25.14
N LEU A 228 -15.69 13.31 25.87
CA LEU A 228 -15.77 13.51 27.32
C LEU A 228 -16.33 14.92 27.57
#